data_AF-A0A956YUD3-F1
#
_entry.id   AF-A0A956YUD3-F1
#
_cell.length_a   1.000
_cell.length_b   1.000
_cell.length_c   1.000
_cell.angle_alpha   90.00
_cell.angle_beta   90.00
_cell.angle_gamma   90.00
#
_symmetry.space_group_name_H-M   'P 1'
#
loop_
_entity.id
_entity.type
_entity.pdbx_description
1 polymer ?
#
loop_
_entity_poly.entity_id
_entity_poly.type
_entity_poly.pdbx_seq_one_letter_code
_entity_poly.pdbx_strand_id
1 'polypeptide(L)'
;MAKKQETLATTTNGDLGRQHMPTDYSISVANYYRGGTDRFLLNPKGERTQPMKGFEEQYTDIIDYIVRITHRIWEEYNVGLIYDYYRHNSRVMDDYAVIHGRETVVENTLMSINAFPDLRGYADEIIWAGDEEVGFHTSHRAVIVGHNTGFSHYGPPTQ
;
A
#
# COMPACT_ATOMS: atom_id res chain seq x y z
N MET A 1 -3.32 -0.19 2.90
CA MET A 1 -4.33 -0.59 3.90
C MET A 1 -4.19 -2.07 4.15
N ALA A 2 -3.74 -2.43 5.34
CA ALA A 2 -3.05 -3.69 5.60
C ALA A 2 -3.44 -4.33 6.93
N LYS A 3 -3.20 -5.64 7.05
CA LYS A 3 -3.76 -6.62 7.99
C LYS A 3 -3.46 -6.36 9.47
N LYS A 4 -3.61 -5.16 10.02
CA LYS A 4 -3.49 -4.98 11.48
C LYS A 4 -4.02 -3.70 12.09
N GLN A 5 -4.98 -3.02 11.46
CA GLN A 5 -5.67 -1.89 12.09
C GLN A 5 -6.52 -2.25 13.34
N GLU A 6 -6.49 -3.48 13.87
CA GLU A 6 -7.48 -3.89 14.88
C GLU A 6 -7.07 -4.98 15.87
N THR A 7 -5.78 -5.29 16.08
CA THR A 7 -5.44 -5.81 17.43
C THR A 7 -5.53 -4.69 18.49
N LEU A 8 -5.91 -3.47 18.08
CA LEU A 8 -6.03 -2.29 18.93
C LEU A 8 -7.35 -1.51 18.78
N ALA A 9 -8.31 -1.89 17.91
CA ALA A 9 -9.65 -1.30 17.98
C ALA A 9 -10.54 -1.98 19.03
N THR A 10 -9.92 -2.37 20.14
CA THR A 10 -10.58 -2.25 21.43
C THR A 10 -9.75 -1.25 22.21
N THR A 11 -10.26 -0.02 22.32
CA THR A 11 -9.72 1.13 23.08
C THR A 11 -8.78 2.08 22.32
N THR A 12 -9.30 2.82 21.34
CA THR A 12 -9.41 4.30 21.43
C THR A 12 -10.05 4.88 20.16
N ASN A 13 -11.17 5.59 20.33
CA ASN A 13 -11.59 6.68 19.45
C ASN A 13 -10.59 7.85 19.62
N GLY A 14 -9.32 7.64 19.31
CA GLY A 14 -8.27 8.64 19.45
C GLY A 14 -7.85 9.11 18.07
N ASP A 15 -8.27 10.30 17.67
CA ASP A 15 -7.66 10.95 16.51
C ASP A 15 -6.14 10.97 16.67
N LEU A 16 -5.41 10.66 15.60
CA LEU A 16 -3.95 10.75 15.64
C LEU A 16 -3.52 12.18 15.99
N GLY A 17 -2.78 12.33 17.08
CA GLY A 17 -2.18 13.60 17.48
C GLY A 17 -0.78 13.82 16.92
N ARG A 18 -0.23 15.01 17.15
CA ARG A 18 1.14 15.40 16.73
C ARG A 18 2.22 14.44 17.23
N GLN A 19 2.02 13.82 18.40
CA GLN A 19 2.94 12.86 18.98
C GLN A 19 3.08 11.55 18.18
N HIS A 20 2.10 11.23 17.32
CA HIS A 20 2.13 10.05 16.46
C HIS A 20 2.68 10.36 15.06
N MET A 21 3.02 11.62 14.78
CA MET A 21 3.65 12.01 13.53
C MET A 21 5.16 11.90 13.70
N PRO A 22 5.89 11.36 12.70
CA PRO A 22 7.35 11.49 12.67
C PRO A 22 7.75 12.97 12.79
N THR A 23 8.76 13.25 13.61
CA THR A 23 9.24 14.62 13.88
C THR A 23 10.34 15.06 12.92
N ASP A 24 10.80 14.16 12.06
CA ASP A 24 11.86 14.34 11.07
C ASP A 24 11.37 13.99 9.65
N TYR A 25 12.30 13.96 8.69
CA TYR A 25 12.00 13.62 7.30
C TYR A 25 11.84 12.11 7.05
N SER A 26 11.80 11.25 8.09
CA SER A 26 11.47 9.82 7.93
C SER A 26 10.01 9.58 7.53
N ILE A 27 9.19 10.65 7.54
CA ILE A 27 7.83 10.65 7.05
C ILE A 27 7.73 10.39 5.54
N SER A 28 8.77 10.70 4.76
CA SER A 28 8.73 10.65 3.29
C SER A 28 9.69 9.61 2.72
N VAL A 29 9.23 9.00 1.65
CA VAL A 29 9.93 8.08 0.75
C VAL A 29 11.23 8.68 0.20
N ALA A 30 11.36 10.00 0.12
CA ALA A 30 12.55 10.66 -0.42
C ALA A 30 13.88 10.20 0.24
N ASN A 31 13.85 9.78 1.51
CA ASN A 31 15.03 9.26 2.22
C ASN A 31 15.31 7.77 1.98
N TYR A 32 14.33 6.99 1.54
CA TYR A 32 14.47 5.56 1.27
C TYR A 32 14.78 5.26 -0.21
N TYR A 33 14.50 6.19 -1.14
CA TYR A 33 14.37 5.92 -2.59
C TYR A 33 15.46 6.53 -3.45
N ARG A 34 16.74 6.38 -3.07
CA ARG A 34 17.84 6.69 -3.99
C ARG A 34 17.93 5.63 -5.11
N GLY A 35 17.02 5.69 -6.09
CA GLY A 35 17.05 4.85 -7.31
C GLY A 35 15.72 4.24 -7.77
N GLY A 36 14.57 4.70 -7.27
CA GLY A 36 13.24 4.27 -7.74
C GLY A 36 12.75 2.94 -7.16
N THR A 37 11.49 2.59 -7.47
CA THR A 37 10.79 1.39 -6.96
C THR A 37 11.51 0.09 -7.30
N ASP A 38 12.05 -0.05 -8.52
CA ASP A 38 12.76 -1.27 -8.92
C ASP A 38 13.98 -1.53 -8.05
N ARG A 39 14.81 -0.50 -7.81
CA ARG A 39 15.99 -0.63 -6.95
C ARG A 39 15.59 -0.95 -5.51
N PHE A 40 14.49 -0.37 -5.04
CA PHE A 40 13.96 -0.65 -3.71
C PHE A 40 13.58 -2.13 -3.56
N LEU A 41 12.86 -2.67 -4.54
CA LEU A 41 12.42 -4.07 -4.53
C LEU A 41 13.60 -5.05 -4.63
N LEU A 42 14.64 -4.68 -5.39
CA LEU A 42 15.89 -5.44 -5.53
C LEU A 42 16.81 -5.38 -4.31
N ASN A 43 16.67 -4.38 -3.44
CA ASN A 43 17.50 -4.29 -2.25
C ASN A 43 17.24 -5.49 -1.32
N PRO A 44 18.31 -6.16 -0.84
CA PRO A 44 18.16 -7.23 0.12
C PRO A 44 17.47 -6.70 1.38
N LYS A 45 16.67 -7.57 2.02
CA LYS A 45 15.93 -7.25 3.24
C LYS A 45 16.90 -6.69 4.29
N GLY A 46 16.69 -5.44 4.68
CA GLY A 46 17.50 -4.77 5.69
C GLY A 46 17.11 -5.19 7.10
N GLU A 47 17.91 -4.81 8.09
CA GLU A 47 17.53 -4.92 9.50
C GLU A 47 16.28 -4.09 9.79
N ARG A 48 15.38 -4.60 10.64
CA ARG A 48 14.14 -3.91 11.03
C ARG A 48 14.45 -2.56 11.70
N THR A 49 13.92 -1.49 11.13
CA THR A 49 14.14 -0.11 11.57
C THR A 49 13.00 0.43 12.42
N GLN A 50 11.83 -0.23 12.38
CA GLN A 50 10.64 0.15 13.16
C GLN A 50 10.04 -1.05 13.89
N PRO A 51 9.53 -0.87 15.13
CA PRO A 51 8.67 -1.88 15.75
C PRO A 51 7.42 -2.11 14.90
N MET A 52 7.14 -3.37 14.57
CA MET A 52 6.07 -3.77 13.66
C MET A 52 5.45 -5.09 14.12
N LYS A 53 5.04 -5.16 15.38
CA LYS A 53 4.38 -6.32 15.96
C LYS A 53 3.21 -6.77 15.09
N GLY A 54 3.24 -8.04 14.70
CA GLY A 54 2.23 -8.72 13.87
C GLY A 54 2.26 -8.38 12.38
N PHE A 55 3.29 -7.67 11.90
CA PHE A 55 3.70 -7.74 10.51
C PHE A 55 4.72 -8.87 10.34
N GLU A 56 4.76 -9.45 9.15
CA GLU A 56 5.69 -10.52 8.84
C GLU A 56 7.16 -10.05 8.99
N GLU A 57 8.06 -10.96 9.37
CA GLU A 57 9.46 -10.62 9.72
C GLU A 57 10.25 -10.02 8.55
N GLN A 58 9.83 -10.28 7.31
CA GLN A 58 10.52 -9.75 6.14
C GLN A 58 10.46 -8.23 5.98
N TYR A 59 9.54 -7.57 6.68
CA TYR A 59 9.34 -6.13 6.53
C TYR A 59 10.19 -5.36 7.52
N THR A 60 10.93 -4.41 6.98
CA THR A 60 11.87 -3.57 7.73
C THR A 60 11.16 -2.43 8.47
N ASP A 61 10.21 -1.79 7.80
CA ASP A 61 9.37 -0.71 8.30
C ASP A 61 8.03 -0.64 7.55
N ILE A 62 7.17 0.29 7.93
CA ILE A 62 5.86 0.45 7.30
C ILE A 62 5.95 0.88 5.82
N ILE A 63 7.00 1.60 5.42
CA ILE A 63 7.19 2.03 4.02
C ILE A 63 7.56 0.80 3.18
N ASP A 64 8.52 0.01 3.63
CA ASP A 64 8.92 -1.25 3.00
C ASP A 64 7.74 -2.21 2.85
N TYR A 65 6.93 -2.31 3.89
CA TYR A 65 5.69 -3.05 3.86
C TYR A 65 4.76 -2.58 2.73
N ILE A 66 4.41 -1.28 2.69
CA ILE A 66 3.46 -0.74 1.69
C ILE A 66 3.96 -0.97 0.26
N VAL A 67 5.24 -0.67 -0.02
CA VAL A 67 5.81 -0.82 -1.36
C VAL A 67 5.75 -2.28 -1.82
N ARG A 68 6.21 -3.20 -0.96
CA ARG A 68 6.28 -4.62 -1.33
C ARG A 68 4.90 -5.24 -1.46
N ILE A 69 3.94 -4.94 -0.59
CA ILE A 69 2.60 -5.52 -0.75
C ILE A 69 1.89 -4.99 -2.00
N THR A 70 2.09 -3.72 -2.35
CA THR A 70 1.52 -3.15 -3.57
C THR A 70 2.14 -3.79 -4.81
N HIS A 71 3.46 -3.97 -4.85
CA HIS A 71 4.10 -4.69 -5.94
C HIS A 71 3.56 -6.13 -6.08
N ARG A 72 3.50 -6.86 -4.97
CA ARG A 72 3.05 -8.27 -4.96
C ARG A 72 1.60 -8.44 -5.43
N ILE A 73 0.69 -7.55 -5.02
CA ILE A 73 -0.72 -7.66 -5.40
C ILE A 73 -0.93 -7.28 -6.88
N TRP A 74 -0.38 -6.14 -7.31
CA TRP A 74 -0.74 -5.55 -8.61
C TRP A 74 0.20 -5.95 -9.76
N GLU A 75 1.50 -6.09 -9.52
CA GLU A 75 2.49 -6.41 -10.57
C GLU A 75 2.84 -7.90 -10.62
N GLU A 76 2.85 -8.59 -9.47
CA GLU A 76 3.00 -10.06 -9.43
C GLU A 76 1.65 -10.81 -9.47
N TYR A 77 0.55 -10.09 -9.61
CA TYR A 77 -0.82 -10.61 -9.71
C TYR A 77 -1.28 -11.49 -8.53
N ASN A 78 -0.68 -11.33 -7.34
CA ASN A 78 -1.09 -12.08 -6.15
C ASN A 78 -2.33 -11.47 -5.50
N VAL A 79 -3.44 -11.36 -6.25
CA VAL A 79 -4.70 -10.73 -5.82
C VAL A 79 -5.25 -11.36 -4.54
N GLY A 80 -5.00 -12.65 -4.31
CA GLY A 80 -5.39 -13.37 -3.09
C GLY A 80 -4.83 -12.75 -1.80
N LEU A 81 -3.68 -12.05 -1.87
CA LEU A 81 -3.10 -11.35 -0.72
C LEU A 81 -4.00 -10.19 -0.23
N ILE A 82 -4.97 -9.74 -1.00
CA ILE A 82 -5.97 -8.77 -0.53
C ILE A 82 -6.79 -9.36 0.62
N TYR A 83 -7.11 -10.67 0.60
CA TYR A 83 -7.81 -11.33 1.71
C TYR A 83 -6.98 -11.39 2.99
N ASP A 84 -5.66 -11.35 2.83
CA ASP A 84 -4.76 -11.16 3.94
C ASP A 84 -4.74 -9.69 4.34
N TYR A 85 -4.36 -8.78 3.46
CA TYR A 85 -4.06 -7.40 3.84
C TYR A 85 -5.28 -6.52 4.13
N TYR A 86 -6.45 -6.82 3.59
CA TYR A 86 -7.63 -5.99 3.76
C TYR A 86 -8.68 -6.66 4.64
N ARG A 87 -9.18 -5.89 5.61
CA ARG A 87 -10.35 -6.31 6.40
C ARG A 87 -11.58 -6.41 5.53
N HIS A 88 -12.51 -7.27 5.92
CA HIS A 88 -13.76 -7.46 5.19
C HIS A 88 -14.48 -6.14 4.91
N ASN A 89 -14.54 -5.24 5.89
CA ASN A 89 -15.15 -3.90 5.83
C ASN A 89 -14.14 -2.75 5.64
N SER A 90 -12.98 -3.01 5.02
CA SER A 90 -11.95 -1.97 4.80
C SER A 90 -12.50 -0.77 4.05
N ARG A 91 -12.04 0.44 4.37
CA ARG A 91 -12.43 1.68 3.68
C ARG A 91 -11.24 2.36 3.04
N VAL A 92 -11.02 2.17 1.75
CA VAL A 92 -9.86 2.74 1.03
C VAL A 92 -10.31 4.03 0.34
N MET A 93 -9.47 5.06 0.37
CA MET A 93 -9.68 6.26 -0.45
C MET A 93 -8.74 6.18 -1.66
N ASP A 94 -9.28 6.20 -2.86
CA ASP A 94 -8.52 6.26 -4.11
C ASP A 94 -8.68 7.64 -4.78
N ASP A 95 -8.23 7.79 -6.04
CA ASP A 95 -8.29 9.07 -6.75
C ASP A 95 -9.70 9.48 -7.20
N TYR A 96 -10.66 8.54 -7.21
CA TYR A 96 -12.01 8.72 -7.74
C TYR A 96 -13.07 8.75 -6.63
N ALA A 97 -12.96 7.84 -5.65
CA ALA A 97 -13.99 7.61 -4.65
C ALA A 97 -13.48 6.84 -3.43
N VAL A 98 -14.34 6.78 -2.41
CA VAL A 98 -14.16 5.88 -1.29
C VAL A 98 -14.59 4.47 -1.71
N ILE A 99 -13.66 3.52 -1.65
CA ILE A 99 -13.94 2.09 -1.81
C ILE A 99 -14.35 1.50 -0.46
N HIS A 100 -15.48 0.80 -0.45
CA HIS A 100 -15.99 0.09 0.71
C HIS A 100 -15.88 -1.43 0.52
N GLY A 101 -15.27 -2.08 1.51
CA GLY A 101 -15.09 -3.53 1.56
C GLY A 101 -13.94 -4.03 0.69
N ARG A 102 -13.33 -5.14 1.11
CA ARG A 102 -12.19 -5.73 0.37
C ARG A 102 -12.59 -6.36 -0.95
N GLU A 103 -13.83 -6.82 -1.11
CA GLU A 103 -14.26 -7.47 -2.36
C GLU A 103 -14.23 -6.47 -3.52
N THR A 104 -14.66 -5.22 -3.28
CA THR A 104 -14.53 -4.14 -4.26
C THR A 104 -13.07 -3.88 -4.64
N VAL A 105 -12.13 -4.00 -3.69
CA VAL A 105 -10.69 -3.89 -3.97
C VAL A 105 -10.21 -5.04 -4.87
N VAL A 106 -10.68 -6.27 -4.62
CA VAL A 106 -10.40 -7.44 -5.47
C VAL A 106 -10.93 -7.22 -6.89
N GLU A 107 -12.20 -6.84 -7.03
CA GLU A 107 -12.84 -6.58 -8.32
C GLU A 107 -12.09 -5.50 -9.12
N ASN A 108 -11.81 -4.36 -8.50
CA ASN A 108 -11.06 -3.26 -9.14
C ASN A 108 -9.65 -3.69 -9.55
N THR A 109 -8.99 -4.51 -8.73
CA THR A 109 -7.66 -5.04 -9.03
C THR A 109 -7.70 -5.97 -10.24
N LEU A 110 -8.66 -6.90 -10.31
CA LEU A 110 -8.83 -7.81 -11.44
C LEU A 110 -9.17 -7.06 -12.73
N MET A 111 -10.05 -6.06 -12.66
CA MET A 111 -10.37 -5.20 -13.80
C MET A 111 -9.12 -4.47 -14.31
N SER A 112 -8.30 -3.94 -13.40
CA SER A 112 -7.06 -3.24 -13.74
C SER A 112 -6.04 -4.17 -14.38
N ILE A 113 -5.82 -5.37 -13.83
CA ILE A 113 -4.90 -6.38 -14.38
C ILE A 113 -5.34 -6.82 -15.78
N ASN A 114 -6.65 -7.02 -15.99
CA ASN A 114 -7.17 -7.40 -17.29
C ASN A 114 -7.00 -6.29 -18.35
N ALA A 115 -7.21 -5.04 -17.95
CA ALA A 115 -7.07 -3.89 -18.85
C ALA A 115 -5.61 -3.56 -19.16
N PHE A 116 -4.75 -3.62 -18.14
CA PHE A 116 -3.35 -3.21 -18.15
C PHE A 116 -2.46 -4.38 -17.72
N PRO A 117 -2.32 -5.43 -18.55
CA PRO A 117 -1.55 -6.61 -18.18
C PRO A 117 -0.07 -6.30 -17.95
N ASP A 118 0.47 -5.22 -18.50
CA ASP A 118 1.86 -4.80 -18.33
C ASP A 118 2.02 -3.61 -17.36
N LEU A 119 1.03 -3.41 -16.49
CA LEU A 119 1.01 -2.33 -15.50
C LEU A 119 2.27 -2.34 -14.62
N ARG A 120 2.86 -1.16 -14.46
CA ARG A 120 3.94 -0.86 -13.53
C ARG A 120 3.53 0.26 -12.58
N GLY A 121 3.76 0.08 -11.28
CA GLY A 121 3.46 1.06 -10.24
C GLY A 121 4.73 1.62 -9.62
N TYR A 122 5.01 2.89 -9.84
CA TYR A 122 6.13 3.59 -9.20
C TYR A 122 5.63 4.32 -7.95
N ALA A 123 6.09 3.90 -6.77
CA ALA A 123 5.80 4.58 -5.52
C ALA A 123 6.56 5.92 -5.48
N ASP A 124 5.84 7.02 -5.67
CA ASP A 124 6.38 8.38 -5.75
C ASP A 124 6.50 9.03 -4.37
N GLU A 125 5.50 8.85 -3.51
CA GLU A 125 5.53 9.31 -2.13
C GLU A 125 4.70 8.40 -1.23
N ILE A 126 5.21 8.10 -0.04
CA ILE A 126 4.47 7.40 1.01
C ILE A 126 4.70 8.17 2.30
N ILE A 127 3.60 8.65 2.88
CA ILE A 127 3.59 9.26 4.20
C ILE A 127 2.85 8.38 5.19
N TRP A 128 3.27 8.44 6.46
CA TRP A 128 2.70 7.62 7.50
C TRP A 128 2.66 8.31 8.86
N ALA A 129 1.81 7.78 9.74
CA ALA A 129 1.67 8.17 11.13
C ALA A 129 1.21 6.98 11.98
N GLY A 130 1.40 7.07 13.30
CA GLY A 130 1.09 6.00 14.25
C GLY A 130 2.29 5.10 14.55
N ASP A 131 2.04 3.93 15.13
CA ASP A 131 3.06 2.94 15.51
C ASP A 131 2.42 1.54 15.66
N GLU A 132 3.14 0.58 16.23
CA GLU A 132 2.62 -0.78 16.43
C GLU A 132 1.55 -0.91 17.53
N GLU A 133 1.42 0.10 18.40
CA GLU A 133 0.51 0.14 19.55
C GLU A 133 -0.74 0.99 19.29
N VAL A 134 -0.72 1.98 18.39
CA VAL A 134 -1.94 2.70 17.94
C VAL A 134 -2.37 2.31 16.52
N GLY A 135 -1.50 1.61 15.79
CA GLY A 135 -1.69 1.23 14.40
C GLY A 135 -1.15 2.28 13.43
N PHE A 136 -0.72 1.80 12.26
CA PHE A 136 -0.18 2.65 11.20
C PHE A 136 -1.29 3.19 10.29
N HIS A 137 -1.22 4.48 9.98
CA HIS A 137 -2.00 5.14 8.95
C HIS A 137 -1.05 5.58 7.83
N THR A 138 -1.38 5.22 6.59
CA THR A 138 -0.50 5.43 5.43
C THR A 138 -1.26 6.08 4.29
N SER A 139 -0.62 7.02 3.60
CA SER A 139 -1.05 7.53 2.29
C SER A 139 0.05 7.26 1.28
N HIS A 140 -0.32 6.72 0.11
CA HIS A 140 0.60 6.32 -0.94
C HIS A 140 0.19 6.99 -2.25
N ARG A 141 1.06 7.85 -2.77
CA ARG A 141 0.96 8.39 -4.12
C ARG A 141 1.84 7.55 -5.04
N ALA A 142 1.23 7.01 -6.09
CA ALA A 142 1.92 6.21 -7.09
C ALA A 142 1.73 6.81 -8.49
N VAL A 143 2.72 6.61 -9.35
CA VAL A 143 2.60 6.80 -10.79
C VAL A 143 2.42 5.43 -11.43
N ILE A 144 1.30 5.23 -12.10
CA ILE A 144 0.96 3.96 -12.74
C ILE A 144 1.10 4.11 -14.26
N VAL A 145 1.81 3.18 -14.89
CA VAL A 145 2.02 3.14 -16.34
C VAL A 145 1.63 1.76 -16.86
N GLY A 146 0.87 1.71 -17.96
CA GLY A 146 0.51 0.46 -18.62
C GLY A 146 -0.21 0.73 -19.95
N HIS A 147 -0.29 -0.28 -20.81
CA HIS A 147 -1.03 -0.19 -22.07
C HIS A 147 -2.47 -0.67 -21.88
N ASN A 148 -3.45 0.14 -22.29
CA ASN A 148 -4.86 -0.22 -22.20
C ASN A 148 -5.20 -1.24 -23.30
N THR A 149 -4.99 -2.52 -23.04
CA THR A 149 -5.25 -3.62 -23.98
C THR A 149 -6.63 -4.25 -23.81
N GLY A 150 -7.31 -3.98 -22.69
CA GLY A 150 -8.66 -4.43 -22.38
C GLY A 150 -9.65 -3.28 -22.19
N PHE A 151 -10.93 -3.60 -22.00
CA PHE A 151 -11.90 -2.59 -21.59
C PHE A 151 -11.62 -2.16 -20.15
N SER A 152 -11.61 -0.85 -19.92
CA SER A 152 -11.36 -0.27 -18.61
C SER A 152 -12.31 0.90 -18.33
N HIS A 153 -12.21 1.47 -17.13
CA HIS A 153 -12.90 2.71 -16.76
C HIS A 153 -12.50 3.90 -17.66
N TYR A 154 -11.38 3.79 -18.38
CA TYR A 154 -10.89 4.81 -19.30
C TYR A 154 -11.41 4.63 -20.74
N GLY A 155 -12.18 3.55 -21.01
CA GLY A 155 -12.78 3.27 -22.30
C GLY A 155 -12.23 2.00 -22.98
N PRO A 156 -12.45 1.84 -24.30
CA PRO A 156 -12.00 0.68 -25.05
C PRO A 156 -10.46 0.63 -25.15
N PRO A 157 -9.88 -0.54 -25.52
CA PRO A 157 -8.45 -0.69 -25.73
C PRO A 157 -7.86 0.36 -26.68
N THR A 158 -6.67 0.85 -26.36
CA THR A 158 -5.90 1.80 -27.18
C THR A 158 -4.66 1.08 -27.70
N GLN A 159 -4.43 1.11 -29.03
CA GLN A 159 -3.28 0.48 -29.67
C GLN A 159 -1.97 1.22 -29.41
#